data_AF-A0A1Z4R696-F1
#
_entry.id   AF-A0A1Z4R696-F1
#
_cell.length_a   1.000
_cell.length_b   1.000
_cell.length_c   1.000
_cell.angle_alpha   90.00
_cell.angle_beta   90.00
_cell.angle_gamma   90.00
#
_symmetry.space_group_name_H-M   'P 1'
#
loop_
_entity.id
_entity.type
_entity.pdbx_description
1 polymer ?
#
loop_
_entity_poly.entity_id
_entity_poly.type
_entity_poly.pdbx_seq_one_letter_code
_entity_poly.pdbx_strand_id
1 'polypeptide(L)'
;MAKIAILSRISSINPNQKHLAKIFTTSCGFVAITFITANFVLSPATAKAQRYIKGNPANVNPPLAGAVYNLGGGGTDVDSAIQWMINSVRGCEKCTSKVDVVIIRAAGGDAYNQPIYAMDGVDSVETLVITSKTEANAPDIVETVKNAEVIFFAGGDQCKYVSNFHNTKLEKAIESVSNRGGAVGGTSAGAMIQSNFVYNACASSVESPNALNDPYGSIDFSYNFLDWTNLKYTVIDTHFDKRDRMGRLMAFTARQVKDGKAKTAMGIGVSEATSVVVDRDGTAKVMGEGAAYFVLAEHLPKVCEKGKTLSYADFKIWKVNSGGTFSLRNYPKQGYYLRSVDRGKIDANPY
;
A
#
# COMPACT_ATOMS: atom_id res chain seq x y z
N MET A 1 -46.98 19.37 31.50
CA MET A 1 -47.22 19.35 32.96
C MET A 1 -48.08 18.14 33.28
N ALA A 2 -47.50 17.06 33.79
CA ALA A 2 -48.21 15.97 34.45
C ALA A 2 -47.20 15.21 35.32
N LYS A 3 -47.64 14.92 36.55
CA LYS A 3 -46.92 14.40 37.70
C LYS A 3 -46.70 12.87 37.63
N ILE A 4 -45.55 12.45 38.15
CA ILE A 4 -45.35 11.41 39.20
C ILE A 4 -45.96 10.02 38.95
N ALA A 5 -45.09 9.01 38.82
CA ALA A 5 -44.98 7.85 39.73
C ALA A 5 -44.32 6.66 39.03
N ILE A 6 -43.06 6.33 39.34
CA ILE A 6 -42.56 4.96 39.23
C ILE A 6 -41.75 4.65 40.49
N LEU A 7 -42.36 3.89 41.40
CA LEU A 7 -41.73 3.14 42.47
C LEU A 7 -41.85 1.64 42.15
N SER A 8 -40.87 0.87 42.61
CA SER A 8 -40.75 -0.59 42.64
C SER A 8 -40.04 -1.26 41.45
N ARG A 9 -38.74 -1.52 41.63
CA ARG A 9 -38.20 -2.87 41.87
C ARG A 9 -36.68 -2.77 42.03
N ILE A 10 -36.22 -2.98 43.27
CA ILE A 10 -34.84 -3.30 43.61
C ILE A 10 -34.77 -4.83 43.70
N SER A 11 -33.86 -5.46 42.95
CA SER A 11 -33.15 -6.65 43.42
C SER A 11 -31.85 -6.87 42.63
N SER A 12 -30.79 -7.18 43.39
CA SER A 12 -29.45 -7.63 43.00
C SER A 12 -28.40 -6.58 42.58
N ILE A 13 -27.92 -5.81 43.57
CA ILE A 13 -26.53 -5.31 43.56
C ILE A 13 -25.80 -5.89 44.78
N ASN A 14 -24.59 -6.38 44.50
CA ASN A 14 -23.67 -7.15 45.32
C ASN A 14 -23.19 -6.40 46.59
N PRO A 15 -23.26 -6.98 47.80
CA PRO A 15 -22.92 -6.29 49.04
C PRO A 15 -21.46 -6.53 49.43
N ASN A 16 -20.52 -5.68 48.98
CA ASN A 16 -19.17 -5.68 49.55
C ASN A 16 -18.38 -4.36 49.40
N GLN A 17 -19.03 -3.21 49.56
CA GLN A 17 -18.33 -1.95 49.88
C GLN A 17 -19.13 -1.13 50.90
N LYS A 18 -19.08 -1.58 52.17
CA LYS A 18 -19.42 -0.75 53.33
C LYS A 18 -18.14 -0.57 54.13
N HIS A 19 -17.55 0.62 54.11
CA HIS A 19 -16.85 1.18 55.26
C HIS A 19 -16.56 2.67 55.01
N LEU A 20 -17.54 3.51 55.32
CA LEU A 20 -17.29 4.87 55.77
C LEU A 20 -18.30 5.21 56.87
N ALA A 21 -17.85 6.03 57.81
CA ALA A 21 -18.56 6.71 58.89
C ALA A 21 -18.64 6.00 60.26
N LYS A 22 -17.77 6.47 61.16
CA LYS A 22 -17.97 6.79 62.59
C LYS A 22 -16.62 7.33 63.10
N ILE A 23 -16.45 8.53 63.69
CA ILE A 23 -17.11 9.09 64.88
C ILE A 23 -16.66 10.57 65.10
N PHE A 24 -17.63 11.43 65.47
CA PHE A 24 -17.67 12.57 66.41
C PHE A 24 -16.85 13.88 66.24
N THR A 25 -17.60 14.92 65.87
CA THR A 25 -17.88 16.21 66.56
C THR A 25 -16.79 17.10 67.18
N THR A 26 -17.05 18.41 66.98
CA THR A 26 -16.71 19.61 67.78
C THR A 26 -15.32 20.21 67.66
N SER A 27 -15.18 21.22 66.79
CA SER A 27 -14.58 22.52 67.12
C SER A 27 -14.72 23.46 65.91
N CYS A 28 -15.20 24.68 66.19
CA CYS A 28 -15.45 25.73 65.21
C CYS A 28 -14.10 26.38 64.80
N GLY A 29 -13.71 26.20 63.54
CA GLY A 29 -12.57 26.87 62.93
C GLY A 29 -12.79 26.96 61.44
N PHE A 30 -13.10 28.16 60.94
CA PHE A 30 -13.13 28.46 59.51
C PHE A 30 -11.70 28.35 58.97
N VAL A 31 -11.31 27.16 58.52
CA VAL A 31 -10.14 26.96 57.66
C VAL A 31 -10.64 27.12 56.23
N ALA A 32 -10.27 28.22 55.57
CA ALA A 32 -10.45 28.38 54.14
C ALA A 32 -9.60 27.31 53.42
N ILE A 33 -10.21 26.17 53.10
CA ILE A 33 -9.57 25.15 52.26
C ILE A 33 -9.57 25.70 50.84
N THR A 34 -8.44 26.28 50.44
CA THR A 34 -8.18 26.62 49.04
C THR A 34 -8.07 25.30 48.28
N PHE A 35 -9.13 24.90 47.59
CA PHE A 35 -9.05 23.81 46.61
C PHE A 35 -8.15 24.27 45.46
N ILE A 36 -6.88 23.89 45.52
CA ILE A 36 -6.01 23.92 44.33
C ILE A 36 -6.56 22.84 43.41
N THR A 37 -7.42 23.23 42.47
CA THR A 37 -7.78 22.38 41.34
C THR A 37 -6.53 22.26 40.46
N ALA A 38 -5.73 21.22 40.70
CA ALA A 38 -4.71 20.81 39.76
C ALA A 38 -5.43 20.42 38.46
N ASN A 39 -5.44 21.34 37.49
CA ASN A 39 -5.83 21.04 36.11
C ASN A 39 -4.78 20.07 35.57
N PHE A 40 -4.98 18.77 35.80
CA PHE A 40 -4.29 17.74 35.04
C PHE A 40 -4.78 17.85 33.61
N VAL A 41 -4.00 18.56 32.78
CA VAL A 41 -4.11 18.44 31.33
C VAL A 41 -3.64 17.02 31.01
N LEU A 42 -4.60 16.09 30.98
CA LEU A 42 -4.42 14.77 30.38
C LEU A 42 -4.11 15.02 28.90
N SER A 43 -2.82 15.12 28.57
CA SER A 43 -2.40 15.04 27.19
C SER A 43 -2.83 13.66 26.69
N PRO A 44 -3.62 13.56 25.60
CA PRO A 44 -3.96 12.26 25.06
C PRO A 44 -2.66 11.53 24.75
N ALA A 45 -2.50 10.32 25.30
CA ALA A 45 -1.39 9.46 24.96
C ALA A 45 -1.41 9.28 23.43
N THR A 46 -0.44 9.87 22.74
CA THR A 46 -0.29 9.70 21.31
C THR A 46 0.14 8.25 21.13
N ALA A 47 -0.76 7.42 20.58
CA ALA A 47 -0.43 6.04 20.26
C ALA A 47 0.80 6.06 19.33
N LYS A 48 1.88 5.43 19.79
CA LYS A 48 3.10 5.26 18.99
C LYS A 48 2.91 4.06 18.08
N ALA A 49 3.38 4.17 16.85
CA ALA A 49 3.42 3.07 15.91
C ALA A 49 4.15 1.86 16.52
N GLN A 50 3.64 0.65 16.26
CA GLN A 50 4.30 -0.58 16.70
C GLN A 50 5.50 -0.86 15.79
N ARG A 51 6.62 -1.25 16.39
CA ARG A 51 7.91 -1.45 15.72
C ARG A 51 8.52 -2.78 16.14
N TYR A 52 9.14 -3.48 15.19
CA TYR A 52 9.79 -4.76 15.42
C TYR A 52 11.12 -4.78 14.68
N ILE A 53 12.23 -4.89 15.42
CA ILE A 53 13.58 -4.77 14.86
C ILE A 53 14.28 -6.12 14.99
N LYS A 54 15.03 -6.48 13.94
CA LYS A 54 15.94 -7.61 13.93
C LYS A 54 17.23 -7.23 13.22
N GLY A 55 18.38 -7.60 13.79
CA GLY A 55 19.69 -7.33 13.21
C GLY A 55 20.41 -6.18 13.90
N ASN A 56 21.34 -5.57 13.18
CA ASN A 56 22.18 -4.49 13.68
C ASN A 56 21.40 -3.16 13.76
N PRO A 57 21.41 -2.43 14.90
CA PRO A 57 20.71 -1.15 15.00
C PRO A 57 21.45 0.02 14.32
N ALA A 58 22.70 -0.16 13.88
CA ALA A 58 23.47 0.89 13.21
C ALA A 58 23.14 0.94 11.71
N ASN A 59 22.94 2.15 11.16
CA ASN A 59 22.72 2.36 9.73
C ASN A 59 24.00 2.03 8.93
N VAL A 60 23.90 1.12 7.96
CA VAL A 60 25.04 0.72 7.11
C VAL A 60 25.36 1.70 5.98
N ASN A 61 24.37 2.45 5.47
CA ASN A 61 24.47 3.49 4.44
C ASN A 61 25.50 3.21 3.30
N PRO A 62 25.37 2.10 2.54
CA PRO A 62 26.28 1.78 1.45
C PRO A 62 26.01 2.65 0.20
N PRO A 63 26.96 2.72 -0.74
CA PRO A 63 26.68 3.20 -2.10
C PRO A 63 25.61 2.33 -2.77
N LEU A 64 24.64 2.96 -3.45
CA LEU A 64 23.53 2.26 -4.10
C LEU A 64 23.67 2.26 -5.62
N ALA A 65 23.32 1.13 -6.25
CA ALA A 65 23.49 0.93 -7.69
C ALA A 65 22.34 1.48 -8.56
N GLY A 66 21.31 2.05 -7.93
CA GLY A 66 20.18 2.71 -8.59
C GLY A 66 18.84 2.11 -8.21
N ALA A 67 17.80 2.93 -8.34
CA ALA A 67 16.46 2.59 -7.89
C ALA A 67 15.86 1.41 -8.68
N VAL A 68 15.23 0.49 -7.96
CA VAL A 68 14.51 -0.66 -8.52
C VAL A 68 13.18 -0.89 -7.80
N TYR A 69 12.26 -1.57 -8.47
CA TYR A 69 10.91 -1.82 -7.96
C TYR A 69 10.55 -3.31 -7.97
N ASN A 70 9.80 -3.78 -6.97
CA ASN A 70 9.24 -5.14 -6.96
C ASN A 70 7.72 -5.09 -6.73
N LEU A 71 6.96 -5.58 -7.71
CA LEU A 71 5.51 -5.61 -7.74
C LEU A 71 5.02 -7.06 -7.60
N GLY A 72 4.82 -7.52 -6.36
CA GLY A 72 4.30 -8.85 -6.04
C GLY A 72 2.79 -8.94 -6.20
N GLY A 73 2.31 -9.97 -6.90
CA GLY A 73 0.90 -10.17 -7.19
C GLY A 73 0.06 -10.76 -6.05
N GLY A 74 0.65 -10.99 -4.87
CA GLY A 74 0.00 -11.64 -3.73
C GLY A 74 0.01 -13.16 -3.81
N GLY A 75 -0.70 -13.83 -2.91
CA GLY A 75 -0.55 -15.27 -2.71
C GLY A 75 0.75 -15.57 -1.96
N THR A 76 1.45 -16.64 -2.35
CA THR A 76 2.82 -16.91 -1.86
C THR A 76 3.77 -15.83 -2.39
N ASP A 77 4.62 -15.28 -1.52
CA ASP A 77 5.60 -14.29 -1.96
C ASP A 77 6.72 -14.94 -2.79
N VAL A 78 7.27 -14.18 -3.74
CA VAL A 78 8.34 -14.64 -4.62
C VAL A 78 9.68 -14.25 -4.00
N ASP A 79 10.24 -15.11 -3.15
CA ASP A 79 11.49 -14.86 -2.42
C ASP A 79 12.64 -14.44 -3.35
N SER A 80 12.73 -15.06 -4.53
CA SER A 80 13.75 -14.71 -5.52
C SER A 80 13.62 -13.29 -6.06
N ALA A 81 12.41 -12.71 -6.12
CA ALA A 81 12.19 -11.33 -6.51
C ALA A 81 12.53 -10.34 -5.38
N ILE A 82 12.31 -10.75 -4.12
CA ILE A 82 12.74 -9.96 -2.95
C ILE A 82 14.28 -9.95 -2.87
N GLN A 83 14.90 -11.11 -2.99
CA GLN A 83 16.37 -11.23 -3.06
C GLN A 83 16.94 -10.45 -4.25
N TRP A 84 16.27 -10.47 -5.41
CA TRP A 84 16.68 -9.68 -6.57
C TRP A 84 16.71 -8.18 -6.25
N MET A 85 15.74 -7.63 -5.52
CA MET A 85 15.74 -6.20 -5.20
C MET A 85 16.90 -5.83 -4.26
N ILE A 86 17.18 -6.69 -3.27
CA ILE A 86 18.30 -6.54 -2.33
C ILE A 86 19.62 -6.54 -3.10
N ASN A 87 19.83 -7.53 -3.97
CA ASN A 87 21.05 -7.64 -4.79
C ASN A 87 21.19 -6.48 -5.77
N SER A 88 20.08 -6.03 -6.36
CA SER A 88 20.08 -4.94 -7.33
C SER A 88 20.50 -3.61 -6.71
N VAL A 89 20.01 -3.28 -5.52
CA VAL A 89 20.41 -2.05 -4.80
C VAL A 89 21.87 -2.12 -4.35
N ARG A 90 22.32 -3.29 -3.91
CA ARG A 90 23.74 -3.55 -3.56
C ARG A 90 24.67 -3.52 -4.78
N GLY A 91 24.12 -3.67 -6.00
CA GLY A 91 24.88 -3.79 -7.23
C GLY A 91 25.67 -5.11 -7.34
N CYS A 92 25.32 -6.12 -6.55
CA CYS A 92 26.07 -7.36 -6.45
C CYS A 92 25.15 -8.51 -5.99
N GLU A 93 25.46 -9.75 -6.41
CA GLU A 93 24.87 -10.94 -5.80
C GLU A 93 25.73 -11.48 -4.66
N LYS A 94 27.06 -11.41 -4.82
CA LYS A 94 28.05 -11.91 -3.87
C LYS A 94 29.04 -10.80 -3.51
N CYS A 95 28.71 -10.02 -2.49
CA CYS A 95 29.63 -9.05 -1.90
C CYS A 95 29.38 -8.87 -0.41
N THR A 96 30.28 -8.14 0.25
CA THR A 96 30.20 -7.85 1.69
C THR A 96 29.30 -6.67 2.03
N SER A 97 28.97 -5.83 1.05
CA SER A 97 28.00 -4.74 1.22
C SER A 97 26.68 -5.30 1.71
N LYS A 98 26.05 -4.63 2.67
CA LYS A 98 24.74 -5.00 3.21
C LYS A 98 23.78 -3.82 3.18
N VAL A 99 22.50 -4.09 3.37
CA VAL A 99 21.42 -3.09 3.37
C VAL A 99 20.55 -3.20 4.61
N ASP A 100 19.98 -2.07 5.01
CA ASP A 100 18.88 -2.02 5.98
C ASP A 100 17.54 -2.08 5.26
N VAL A 101 16.65 -2.95 5.75
CA VAL A 101 15.31 -3.17 5.17
C VAL A 101 14.23 -2.67 6.12
N VAL A 102 13.36 -1.78 5.64
CA VAL A 102 12.16 -1.37 6.37
C VAL A 102 10.93 -2.02 5.73
N ILE A 103 10.17 -2.76 6.53
CA ILE A 103 8.87 -3.30 6.14
C ILE A 103 7.78 -2.36 6.66
N ILE A 104 6.94 -1.86 5.76
CA ILE A 104 5.81 -1.00 6.13
C ILE A 104 4.52 -1.81 6.06
N ARG A 105 3.73 -1.73 7.13
CA ARG A 105 2.44 -2.41 7.25
C ARG A 105 1.36 -1.45 7.74
N ALA A 106 0.13 -1.65 7.26
CA ALA A 106 -1.05 -0.96 7.79
C ALA A 106 -1.75 -1.73 8.95
N ALA A 107 -1.33 -2.97 9.22
CA ALA A 107 -1.83 -3.83 10.30
C ALA A 107 -0.93 -5.06 10.52
N GLY A 108 -1.20 -5.81 11.59
CA GLY A 108 -0.51 -7.06 11.91
C GLY A 108 0.77 -6.84 12.73
N GLY A 109 1.78 -7.67 12.50
CA GLY A 109 3.06 -7.64 13.20
C GLY A 109 4.23 -7.92 12.25
N ASP A 110 5.23 -8.66 12.72
CA ASP A 110 6.56 -8.77 12.12
C ASP A 110 6.81 -10.03 11.28
N ALA A 111 5.75 -10.60 10.67
CA ALA A 111 5.84 -11.86 9.94
C ALA A 111 6.90 -11.87 8.82
N TYR A 112 7.30 -10.71 8.30
CA TYR A 112 8.35 -10.56 7.28
C TYR A 112 9.76 -10.38 7.86
N ASN A 113 9.92 -10.07 9.15
CA ASN A 113 11.23 -9.83 9.74
C ASN A 113 12.13 -11.05 9.60
N GLN A 114 11.68 -12.23 10.04
CA GLN A 114 12.48 -13.45 9.98
C GLN A 114 12.87 -13.85 8.54
N PRO A 115 11.93 -14.01 7.59
CA PRO A 115 12.30 -14.45 6.25
C PRO A 115 13.18 -13.44 5.51
N ILE A 116 12.90 -12.13 5.61
CA ILE A 116 13.72 -11.11 4.94
C ILE A 116 15.09 -10.98 5.61
N TYR A 117 15.18 -11.05 6.94
CA TYR A 117 16.47 -10.99 7.63
C TYR A 117 17.38 -12.18 7.27
N ALA A 118 16.79 -13.33 6.91
CA ALA A 118 17.54 -14.50 6.47
C ALA A 118 18.06 -14.40 5.01
N MET A 119 17.67 -13.36 4.27
CA MET A 119 18.12 -13.14 2.89
C MET A 119 19.57 -12.64 2.83
N ASP A 120 20.26 -12.98 1.75
CA ASP A 120 21.67 -12.63 1.58
C ASP A 120 21.84 -11.11 1.43
N GLY A 121 22.74 -10.54 2.24
CA GLY A 121 23.09 -9.13 2.18
C GLY A 121 22.21 -8.20 3.04
N VAL A 122 21.35 -8.73 3.90
CA VAL A 122 20.58 -7.93 4.86
C VAL A 122 21.38 -7.73 6.16
N ASP A 123 21.50 -6.49 6.65
CA ASP A 123 22.11 -6.20 7.96
C ASP A 123 21.08 -6.06 9.07
N SER A 124 19.96 -5.41 8.75
CA SER A 124 18.83 -5.26 9.65
C SER A 124 17.50 -5.26 8.91
N VAL A 125 16.46 -5.64 9.66
CA VAL A 125 15.07 -5.55 9.23
C VAL A 125 14.25 -4.88 10.33
N GLU A 126 13.50 -3.86 9.97
CA GLU A 126 12.56 -3.20 10.87
C GLU A 126 11.15 -3.17 10.26
N THR A 127 10.19 -3.80 10.93
CA THR A 127 8.76 -3.63 10.61
C THR A 127 8.20 -2.43 11.35
N LEU A 128 7.55 -1.53 10.61
CA LEU A 128 6.76 -0.41 11.11
C LEU A 128 5.28 -0.66 10.81
N VAL A 129 4.46 -0.78 11.86
CA VAL A 129 3.00 -0.86 11.73
C VAL A 129 2.42 0.54 11.91
N ILE A 130 2.04 1.15 10.79
CA ILE A 130 1.60 2.54 10.69
C ILE A 130 0.11 2.56 10.35
N THR A 131 -0.70 2.96 11.32
CA THR A 131 -2.16 2.84 11.28
C THR A 131 -2.88 4.18 11.19
N SER A 132 -2.14 5.29 11.30
CA SER A 132 -2.69 6.64 11.25
C SER A 132 -1.78 7.65 10.54
N LYS A 133 -2.38 8.73 10.06
CA LYS A 133 -1.65 9.88 9.49
C LYS A 133 -0.74 10.59 10.50
N THR A 134 -1.07 10.53 11.79
CA THR A 134 -0.21 11.07 12.86
C THR A 134 1.09 10.28 12.95
N GLU A 135 1.01 8.94 12.96
CA GLU A 135 2.17 8.06 12.97
C GLU A 135 3.01 8.22 11.70
N ALA A 136 2.37 8.35 10.53
CA ALA A 136 3.05 8.62 9.26
C ALA A 136 3.77 10.00 9.22
N ASN A 137 3.55 10.87 10.20
CA ASN A 137 4.27 12.14 10.35
C ASN A 137 5.21 12.17 11.56
N ALA A 138 5.30 11.07 12.31
CA ALA A 138 6.17 10.97 13.49
C ALA A 138 7.65 11.06 13.06
N PRO A 139 8.45 11.97 13.66
CA PRO A 139 9.84 12.18 13.24
C PRO A 139 10.71 10.93 13.28
N ASP A 140 10.52 10.05 14.27
CA ASP A 140 11.29 8.81 14.43
C ASP A 140 10.97 7.78 13.33
N ILE A 141 9.70 7.69 12.92
CA ILE A 141 9.26 6.84 11.80
C ILE A 141 9.85 7.36 10.49
N VAL A 142 9.73 8.66 10.26
CA VAL A 142 10.27 9.33 9.05
C VAL A 142 11.78 9.10 8.94
N GLU A 143 12.52 9.26 10.03
CA GLU A 143 13.96 9.08 10.06
C GLU A 143 14.36 7.62 9.79
N THR A 144 13.65 6.67 10.40
CA THR A 144 13.87 5.23 10.16
C THR A 144 13.71 4.89 8.68
N VAL A 145 12.63 5.37 8.05
CA VAL A 145 12.37 5.10 6.64
C VAL A 145 13.41 5.76 5.73
N LYS A 146 13.81 7.00 6.01
CA LYS A 146 14.85 7.70 5.20
C LYS A 146 16.17 6.95 5.17
N ASN A 147 16.54 6.35 6.29
CA ASN A 147 17.81 5.66 6.45
C ASN A 147 17.83 4.24 5.85
N ALA A 148 16.69 3.68 5.45
CA ALA A 148 16.63 2.34 4.87
C ALA A 148 16.99 2.31 3.38
N GLU A 149 17.75 1.30 2.93
CA GLU A 149 18.08 1.10 1.51
C GLU A 149 17.00 0.34 0.74
N VAL A 150 16.21 -0.47 1.44
CA VAL A 150 15.13 -1.25 0.87
C VAL A 150 13.85 -1.01 1.67
N ILE A 151 12.77 -0.66 0.99
CA ILE A 151 11.43 -0.57 1.58
C ILE A 151 10.56 -1.69 1.00
N PHE A 152 9.87 -2.43 1.87
CA PHE A 152 8.91 -3.45 1.46
C PHE A 152 7.53 -3.20 2.07
N PHE A 153 6.52 -2.96 1.22
CA PHE A 153 5.13 -2.83 1.63
C PHE A 153 4.45 -4.20 1.68
N ALA A 154 4.00 -4.61 2.86
CA ALA A 154 3.23 -5.83 3.01
C ALA A 154 1.85 -5.73 2.33
N GLY A 155 1.24 -6.88 2.06
CA GLY A 155 -0.18 -6.95 1.70
C GLY A 155 -1.08 -6.41 2.83
N GLY A 156 -2.35 -6.17 2.50
CA GLY A 156 -3.32 -5.63 3.45
C GLY A 156 -4.38 -4.79 2.74
N ASP A 157 -4.64 -3.62 3.31
CA ASP A 157 -5.67 -2.70 2.83
C ASP A 157 -5.04 -1.47 2.16
N GLN A 158 -5.20 -1.42 0.83
CA GLN A 158 -4.76 -0.33 -0.04
C GLN A 158 -5.34 1.03 0.37
N CYS A 159 -6.58 1.09 0.86
CA CYS A 159 -7.19 2.35 1.30
C CYS A 159 -6.47 2.89 2.53
N LYS A 160 -6.10 2.02 3.48
CA LYS A 160 -5.33 2.43 4.66
C LYS A 160 -3.96 2.99 4.28
N TYR A 161 -3.26 2.36 3.34
CA TYR A 161 -1.99 2.88 2.84
C TYR A 161 -2.15 4.29 2.26
N VAL A 162 -3.09 4.46 1.34
CA VAL A 162 -3.31 5.76 0.68
C VAL A 162 -3.79 6.82 1.68
N SER A 163 -4.83 6.53 2.47
CA SER A 163 -5.44 7.50 3.39
C SER A 163 -4.49 7.96 4.50
N ASN A 164 -3.66 7.06 5.02
CA ASN A 164 -2.73 7.39 6.10
C ASN A 164 -1.45 8.05 5.59
N PHE A 165 -0.96 7.69 4.41
CA PHE A 165 0.40 8.06 3.99
C PHE A 165 0.41 9.19 2.96
N HIS A 166 -0.66 9.39 2.18
CA HIS A 166 -0.69 10.44 1.17
C HIS A 166 -0.63 11.84 1.80
N ASN A 167 0.24 12.69 1.24
CA ASN A 167 0.62 14.01 1.73
C ASN A 167 1.13 13.96 3.18
N THR A 168 2.11 13.09 3.44
CA THR A 168 2.80 12.99 4.74
C THR A 168 4.32 13.06 4.61
N LYS A 169 4.99 13.25 5.75
CA LYS A 169 6.45 13.14 5.82
C LYS A 169 6.96 11.74 5.50
N LEU A 170 6.19 10.68 5.82
CA LEU A 170 6.53 9.31 5.46
C LEU A 170 6.56 9.11 3.94
N GLU A 171 5.58 9.63 3.21
CA GLU A 171 5.60 9.61 1.73
C GLU A 171 6.91 10.21 1.19
N LYS A 172 7.29 11.39 1.68
CA LYS A 172 8.54 12.05 1.26
C LYS A 172 9.80 11.29 1.69
N ALA A 173 9.75 10.57 2.81
CA ALA A 173 10.83 9.68 3.21
C ALA A 173 10.97 8.50 2.24
N ILE A 174 9.87 7.83 1.88
CA ILE A 174 9.86 6.72 0.92
C ILE A 174 10.39 7.20 -0.43
N GLU A 175 9.92 8.34 -0.93
CA GLU A 175 10.41 8.94 -2.18
C GLU A 175 11.91 9.23 -2.12
N SER A 176 12.42 9.72 -0.98
CA SER A 176 13.85 10.00 -0.82
C SER A 176 14.73 8.75 -0.92
N VAL A 177 14.23 7.59 -0.46
CA VAL A 177 14.92 6.30 -0.60
C VAL A 177 15.04 5.90 -2.07
N SER A 178 13.94 5.97 -2.82
CA SER A 178 14.01 5.69 -4.27
C SER A 178 14.92 6.70 -4.98
N ASN A 179 14.83 7.99 -4.66
CA ASN A 179 15.62 9.04 -5.32
C ASN A 179 17.14 8.91 -5.09
N ARG A 180 17.55 8.37 -3.93
CA ARG A 180 18.98 8.08 -3.65
C ARG A 180 19.46 6.74 -4.21
N GLY A 181 18.58 5.98 -4.88
CA GLY A 181 18.92 4.71 -5.53
C GLY A 181 18.54 3.44 -4.75
N GLY A 182 17.70 3.55 -3.71
CA GLY A 182 17.18 2.41 -2.96
C GLY A 182 16.04 1.67 -3.67
N ALA A 183 15.67 0.52 -3.12
CA ALA A 183 14.57 -0.29 -3.64
C ALA A 183 13.26 0.02 -2.94
N VAL A 184 12.18 -0.05 -3.70
CA VAL A 184 10.82 -0.05 -3.17
C VAL A 184 10.07 -1.24 -3.73
N GLY A 185 9.60 -2.13 -2.86
CA GLY A 185 8.87 -3.32 -3.24
C GLY A 185 7.60 -3.49 -2.43
N GLY A 186 6.76 -4.44 -2.83
CA GLY A 186 5.61 -4.84 -2.03
C GLY A 186 4.80 -5.92 -2.70
N THR A 187 3.83 -6.46 -1.96
CA THR A 187 2.94 -7.54 -2.42
C THR A 187 1.48 -7.13 -2.27
N SER A 188 0.62 -7.57 -3.20
CA SER A 188 -0.83 -7.28 -3.17
C SER A 188 -1.10 -5.77 -3.09
N ALA A 189 -1.80 -5.28 -2.06
CA ALA A 189 -2.01 -3.86 -1.80
C ALA A 189 -0.69 -3.05 -1.80
N GLY A 190 0.40 -3.60 -1.25
CA GLY A 190 1.71 -2.96 -1.24
C GLY A 190 2.33 -2.77 -2.63
N ALA A 191 2.00 -3.64 -3.59
CA ALA A 191 2.37 -3.43 -4.99
C ALA A 191 1.45 -2.41 -5.67
N MET A 192 0.13 -2.48 -5.41
CA MET A 192 -0.85 -1.59 -6.04
C MET A 192 -0.62 -0.11 -5.70
N ILE A 193 -0.20 0.21 -4.48
CA ILE A 193 0.07 1.60 -4.09
C ILE A 193 1.28 2.23 -4.78
N GLN A 194 2.14 1.40 -5.40
CA GLN A 194 3.26 1.88 -6.21
C GLN A 194 2.83 2.34 -7.61
N SER A 195 1.53 2.27 -7.93
CA SER A 195 1.01 2.81 -9.20
C SER A 195 1.20 4.32 -9.24
N ASN A 196 1.37 4.88 -10.43
CA ASN A 196 1.24 6.33 -10.59
C ASN A 196 -0.23 6.79 -10.45
N PHE A 197 -1.15 5.93 -10.91
CA PHE A 197 -2.59 6.09 -10.78
C PHE A 197 -3.13 5.04 -9.81
N VAL A 198 -3.14 5.37 -8.51
CA VAL A 198 -3.43 4.38 -7.45
C VAL A 198 -4.92 4.19 -7.31
N TYR A 199 -5.41 2.96 -7.51
CA TYR A 199 -6.78 2.60 -7.19
C TYR A 199 -6.97 2.45 -5.66
N ASN A 200 -7.78 3.32 -5.06
CA ASN A 200 -7.88 3.47 -3.60
C ASN A 200 -8.70 2.37 -2.93
N ALA A 201 -9.77 1.92 -3.58
CA ALA A 201 -10.69 0.88 -3.10
C ALA A 201 -11.24 1.06 -1.67
N CYS A 202 -11.46 2.31 -1.24
CA CYS A 202 -11.91 2.63 0.12
C CYS A 202 -13.35 2.23 0.45
N ALA A 203 -14.22 2.13 -0.57
CA ALA A 203 -15.58 1.63 -0.38
C ALA A 203 -15.59 0.10 -0.42
N SER A 204 -15.11 -0.47 -1.52
CA SER A 204 -14.91 -1.91 -1.74
C SER A 204 -14.02 -2.11 -2.96
N SER A 205 -13.46 -3.32 -3.11
CA SER A 205 -12.74 -3.70 -4.33
C SER A 205 -13.73 -3.99 -5.45
N VAL A 206 -13.73 -3.17 -6.50
CA VAL A 206 -14.56 -3.35 -7.68
C VAL A 206 -14.17 -4.60 -8.46
N GLU A 207 -15.15 -5.31 -9.00
CA GLU A 207 -14.97 -6.45 -9.91
C GLU A 207 -15.06 -6.00 -11.37
N SER A 208 -14.50 -6.81 -12.28
CA SER A 208 -14.47 -6.49 -13.71
C SER A 208 -15.85 -6.15 -14.31
N PRO A 209 -16.92 -6.93 -14.09
CA PRO A 209 -18.24 -6.58 -14.63
C PRO A 209 -18.75 -5.21 -14.17
N ASN A 210 -18.52 -4.86 -12.90
CA ASN A 210 -18.97 -3.59 -12.34
C ASN A 210 -18.16 -2.41 -12.90
N ALA A 211 -16.83 -2.56 -13.03
CA ALA A 211 -15.98 -1.53 -13.61
C ALA A 211 -16.23 -1.30 -15.11
N LEU A 212 -16.58 -2.36 -15.85
CA LEU A 212 -16.97 -2.27 -17.25
C LEU A 212 -18.39 -1.71 -17.42
N ASN A 213 -19.30 -1.93 -16.47
CA ASN A 213 -20.65 -1.40 -16.51
C ASN A 213 -20.74 0.09 -16.13
N ASP A 214 -19.90 0.55 -15.18
CA ASP A 214 -19.78 1.96 -14.82
C ASP A 214 -18.33 2.30 -14.41
N PRO A 215 -17.51 2.85 -15.34
CA PRO A 215 -16.11 3.18 -15.06
C PRO A 215 -15.95 4.35 -14.06
N TYR A 216 -17.04 5.04 -13.69
CA TYR A 216 -17.08 6.09 -12.65
C TYR A 216 -17.99 5.71 -11.48
N GLY A 217 -18.26 4.42 -11.27
CA GLY A 217 -18.95 3.90 -10.09
C GLY A 217 -18.09 4.08 -8.82
N SER A 218 -18.02 3.06 -7.97
CA SER A 218 -17.18 3.06 -6.75
C SER A 218 -15.68 2.87 -7.07
N ILE A 219 -15.15 3.71 -7.95
CA ILE A 219 -13.78 3.69 -8.44
C ILE A 219 -13.17 5.07 -8.22
N ASP A 220 -12.28 5.16 -7.24
CA ASP A 220 -11.52 6.37 -6.93
C ASP A 220 -10.04 6.12 -7.11
N PHE A 221 -9.36 7.14 -7.63
CA PHE A 221 -7.92 7.13 -7.82
C PHE A 221 -7.26 8.24 -7.00
N SER A 222 -6.14 7.90 -6.37
CA SER A 222 -5.18 8.87 -5.89
C SER A 222 -4.08 9.07 -6.92
N TYR A 223 -3.68 10.33 -7.07
CA TYR A 223 -2.64 10.79 -7.98
C TYR A 223 -1.51 11.43 -7.18
N ASN A 224 -0.30 11.42 -7.73
CA ASN A 224 0.88 12.03 -7.10
C ASN A 224 1.07 11.53 -5.67
N PHE A 225 0.89 10.22 -5.45
CA PHE A 225 1.17 9.61 -4.15
C PHE A 225 2.64 9.20 -4.06
N LEU A 226 3.10 8.43 -5.04
CA LEU A 226 4.49 8.00 -5.15
C LEU A 226 4.94 8.19 -6.61
N ASP A 227 5.91 9.06 -6.85
CA ASP A 227 6.38 9.39 -8.21
C ASP A 227 7.62 8.58 -8.60
N TRP A 228 7.40 7.46 -9.26
CA TRP A 228 8.43 6.53 -9.69
C TRP A 228 8.83 6.75 -11.14
N THR A 229 10.11 6.99 -11.40
CA THR A 229 10.62 7.29 -12.74
C THR A 229 10.24 6.23 -13.78
N ASN A 230 10.30 4.95 -13.43
CA ASN A 230 10.02 3.84 -14.36
C ASN A 230 8.58 3.29 -14.27
N LEU A 231 7.71 3.87 -13.42
CA LEU A 231 6.30 3.47 -13.29
C LEU A 231 5.33 4.63 -13.57
N LYS A 232 5.79 5.67 -14.29
CA LYS A 232 4.92 6.77 -14.73
C LYS A 232 3.77 6.27 -15.60
N TYR A 233 2.60 6.86 -15.43
CA TYR A 233 1.38 6.55 -16.18
C TYR A 233 0.90 5.10 -16.05
N THR A 234 1.25 4.44 -14.94
CA THR A 234 0.85 3.05 -14.67
C THR A 234 -0.32 2.93 -13.70
N VAL A 235 -1.11 1.86 -13.89
CA VAL A 235 -2.05 1.29 -12.92
C VAL A 235 -1.60 -0.14 -12.64
N ILE A 236 -1.30 -0.48 -11.39
CA ILE A 236 -0.86 -1.82 -10.99
C ILE A 236 -2.03 -2.54 -10.32
N ASP A 237 -2.24 -3.78 -10.73
CA ASP A 237 -3.28 -4.65 -10.17
C ASP A 237 -2.69 -6.04 -9.85
N THR A 238 -3.19 -6.66 -8.79
CA THR A 238 -2.64 -7.91 -8.22
C THR A 238 -3.72 -8.97 -8.11
N HIS A 239 -3.36 -10.21 -7.74
CA HIS A 239 -4.26 -11.36 -7.72
C HIS A 239 -5.01 -11.53 -9.05
N PHE A 240 -4.33 -11.21 -10.15
CA PHE A 240 -4.98 -10.62 -11.31
C PHE A 240 -5.92 -11.58 -12.05
N ASP A 241 -5.38 -12.63 -12.62
CA ASP A 241 -6.12 -13.69 -13.32
C ASP A 241 -6.96 -14.53 -12.35
N LYS A 242 -6.43 -14.83 -11.15
CA LYS A 242 -7.15 -15.58 -10.10
C LYS A 242 -8.49 -14.96 -9.73
N ARG A 243 -8.61 -13.63 -9.80
CA ARG A 243 -9.82 -12.86 -9.42
C ARG A 243 -10.51 -12.19 -10.61
N ASP A 244 -10.20 -12.62 -11.82
CA ASP A 244 -10.72 -12.06 -13.07
C ASP A 244 -10.68 -10.52 -13.14
N ARG A 245 -9.49 -9.93 -13.04
CA ARG A 245 -9.30 -8.47 -12.91
C ARG A 245 -8.94 -7.74 -14.21
N MET A 246 -8.96 -8.42 -15.35
CA MET A 246 -8.67 -7.78 -16.64
C MET A 246 -9.64 -6.66 -16.99
N GLY A 247 -10.95 -6.91 -16.90
CA GLY A 247 -11.96 -5.93 -17.26
C GLY A 247 -11.88 -4.65 -16.42
N ARG A 248 -11.61 -4.77 -15.11
CA ARG A 248 -11.41 -3.58 -14.28
C ARG A 248 -10.13 -2.83 -14.61
N LEU A 249 -9.03 -3.51 -14.93
CA LEU A 249 -7.78 -2.85 -15.34
C LEU A 249 -7.92 -2.12 -16.68
N MET A 250 -8.68 -2.69 -17.63
CA MET A 250 -9.08 -2.01 -18.87
C MET A 250 -9.89 -0.74 -18.59
N ALA A 251 -10.88 -0.81 -17.69
CA ALA A 251 -11.65 0.37 -17.30
C ALA A 251 -10.79 1.43 -16.62
N PHE A 252 -9.87 1.02 -15.74
CA PHE A 252 -8.96 1.92 -15.05
C PHE A 252 -8.08 2.69 -16.02
N THR A 253 -7.40 1.99 -16.94
CA THR A 253 -6.49 2.60 -17.94
C THR A 253 -7.24 3.48 -18.93
N ALA A 254 -8.39 3.02 -19.44
CA ALA A 254 -9.25 3.83 -20.32
C ALA A 254 -9.71 5.14 -19.66
N ARG A 255 -10.06 5.08 -18.37
CA ARG A 255 -10.47 6.27 -17.62
C ARG A 255 -9.33 7.29 -17.47
N GLN A 256 -8.07 6.84 -17.29
CA GLN A 256 -6.94 7.77 -17.21
C GLN A 256 -6.73 8.55 -18.51
N VAL A 257 -6.94 7.89 -19.66
CA VAL A 257 -6.87 8.54 -20.97
C VAL A 257 -8.07 9.47 -21.18
N LYS A 258 -9.28 9.02 -20.83
CA LYS A 258 -10.51 9.82 -20.93
C LYS A 258 -10.46 11.10 -20.08
N ASP A 259 -9.98 11.00 -18.85
CA ASP A 259 -9.90 12.11 -17.89
C ASP A 259 -8.69 13.03 -18.14
N GLY A 260 -7.93 12.80 -19.22
CA GLY A 260 -6.78 13.61 -19.59
C GLY A 260 -5.59 13.51 -18.64
N LYS A 261 -5.53 12.45 -17.81
CA LYS A 261 -4.42 12.21 -16.86
C LYS A 261 -3.15 11.78 -17.58
N ALA A 262 -3.29 11.08 -18.70
CA ALA A 262 -2.19 10.77 -19.61
C ALA A 262 -2.71 10.58 -21.04
N LYS A 263 -1.82 10.75 -22.03
CA LYS A 263 -2.12 10.38 -23.42
C LYS A 263 -2.22 8.87 -23.61
N THR A 264 -1.47 8.13 -22.81
CA THR A 264 -1.43 6.66 -22.77
C THR A 264 -1.35 6.21 -21.32
N ALA A 265 -2.02 5.11 -20.97
CA ALA A 265 -1.95 4.52 -19.64
C ALA A 265 -1.64 3.03 -19.72
N MET A 266 -0.69 2.56 -18.89
CA MET A 266 -0.25 1.17 -18.84
C MET A 266 -0.79 0.46 -17.60
N GLY A 267 -1.63 -0.54 -17.80
CA GLY A 267 -2.03 -1.47 -16.75
C GLY A 267 -0.96 -2.55 -16.57
N ILE A 268 -0.60 -2.88 -15.33
CA ILE A 268 0.29 -4.00 -15.00
C ILE A 268 -0.49 -4.94 -14.08
N GLY A 269 -1.05 -6.00 -14.65
CA GLY A 269 -1.76 -7.05 -13.91
C GLY A 269 -0.80 -8.17 -13.54
N VAL A 270 -0.62 -8.44 -12.24
CA VAL A 270 0.31 -9.45 -11.73
C VAL A 270 -0.46 -10.61 -11.09
N SER A 271 -0.22 -11.83 -11.59
CA SER A 271 -0.78 -13.07 -11.03
C SER A 271 -0.30 -13.33 -9.60
N GLU A 272 -1.05 -14.14 -8.84
CA GLU A 272 -0.54 -14.65 -7.55
C GLU A 272 0.76 -15.45 -7.74
N ALA A 273 1.57 -15.56 -6.68
CA ALA A 273 2.88 -16.23 -6.71
C ALA A 273 3.81 -15.74 -7.83
N THR A 274 3.63 -14.48 -8.23
CA THR A 274 4.36 -13.84 -9.33
C THR A 274 4.77 -12.43 -8.93
N SER A 275 5.94 -11.99 -9.39
CA SER A 275 6.44 -10.64 -9.23
C SER A 275 6.84 -10.06 -10.58
N VAL A 276 6.55 -8.78 -10.76
CA VAL A 276 7.19 -7.96 -11.80
C VAL A 276 8.25 -7.11 -11.12
N VAL A 277 9.52 -7.40 -11.40
CA VAL A 277 10.63 -6.58 -10.92
C VAL A 277 11.06 -5.61 -12.02
N VAL A 278 11.34 -4.35 -11.67
CA VAL A 278 11.68 -3.29 -12.62
C VAL A 278 13.03 -2.69 -12.25
N ASP A 279 13.99 -2.78 -13.18
CA ASP A 279 15.32 -2.22 -12.97
C ASP A 279 15.38 -0.71 -13.19
N ARG A 280 16.56 -0.13 -12.93
CA ARG A 280 16.83 1.31 -13.13
C ARG A 280 16.69 1.78 -14.58
N ASP A 281 16.77 0.87 -15.55
CA ASP A 281 16.65 1.17 -16.98
C ASP A 281 15.21 1.03 -17.49
N GLY A 282 14.28 0.64 -16.61
CA GLY A 282 12.87 0.45 -16.93
C GLY A 282 12.58 -0.88 -17.63
N THR A 283 13.49 -1.85 -17.53
CA THR A 283 13.23 -3.22 -17.93
C THR A 283 12.50 -3.94 -16.80
N ALA A 284 11.28 -4.35 -17.09
CA ALA A 284 10.52 -5.23 -16.24
C ALA A 284 10.87 -6.70 -16.55
N LYS A 285 11.01 -7.52 -15.52
CA LYS A 285 11.18 -8.97 -15.60
C LYS A 285 10.12 -9.66 -14.75
N VAL A 286 9.51 -10.70 -15.31
CA VAL A 286 8.52 -11.53 -14.59
C VAL A 286 9.25 -12.67 -13.89
N MET A 287 8.94 -12.87 -12.61
CA MET A 287 9.51 -13.91 -11.76
C MET A 287 8.39 -14.63 -10.99
N GLY A 288 8.61 -15.89 -10.61
CA GLY A 288 7.62 -16.71 -9.89
C GLY A 288 6.93 -17.73 -10.79
N GLU A 289 5.70 -18.09 -10.47
CA GLU A 289 5.00 -19.22 -11.06
C GLU A 289 4.02 -18.84 -12.18
N GLY A 290 3.47 -17.63 -12.14
CA GLY A 290 2.45 -17.15 -13.08
C GLY A 290 2.96 -16.21 -14.16
N ALA A 291 2.06 -15.36 -14.63
CA ALA A 291 2.33 -14.37 -15.68
C ALA A 291 2.05 -12.95 -15.19
N ALA A 292 2.56 -11.99 -15.94
CA ALA A 292 2.14 -10.60 -15.85
C ALA A 292 1.49 -10.18 -17.18
N TYR A 293 0.52 -9.27 -17.07
CA TYR A 293 -0.23 -8.72 -18.20
C TYR A 293 0.00 -7.22 -18.26
N PHE A 294 0.52 -6.75 -19.39
CA PHE A 294 0.70 -5.33 -19.66
C PHE A 294 -0.42 -4.88 -20.59
N VAL A 295 -1.30 -3.98 -20.13
CA VAL A 295 -2.54 -3.58 -20.80
C VAL A 295 -2.46 -2.11 -21.16
N LEU A 296 -2.27 -1.80 -22.44
CA LEU A 296 -2.09 -0.42 -22.89
C LEU A 296 -3.40 0.15 -23.46
N ALA A 297 -3.82 1.27 -22.86
CA ALA A 297 -4.77 2.21 -23.45
C ALA A 297 -3.99 3.37 -24.07
N GLU A 298 -4.05 3.56 -25.38
CA GLU A 298 -3.24 4.57 -26.10
C GLU A 298 -4.04 5.59 -26.94
N HIS A 299 -5.36 5.51 -26.89
CA HIS A 299 -6.28 6.47 -27.50
C HIS A 299 -7.55 6.67 -26.65
N LEU A 300 -8.38 7.63 -27.05
CA LEU A 300 -9.64 7.91 -26.36
C LEU A 300 -10.64 6.73 -26.51
N PRO A 301 -11.40 6.39 -25.45
CA PRO A 301 -12.54 5.49 -25.56
C PRO A 301 -13.67 6.08 -26.41
N LYS A 302 -14.47 5.21 -27.03
CA LYS A 302 -15.75 5.59 -27.64
C LYS A 302 -16.78 6.00 -26.58
N VAL A 303 -16.87 5.24 -25.50
CA VAL A 303 -17.72 5.54 -24.32
C VAL A 303 -16.94 5.23 -23.07
N CYS A 304 -16.79 6.22 -22.19
CA CYS A 304 -16.27 6.07 -20.84
C CYS A 304 -16.83 7.24 -20.03
N GLU A 305 -18.01 7.04 -19.44
CA GLU A 305 -18.79 8.07 -18.77
C GLU A 305 -19.53 7.46 -17.59
N LYS A 306 -19.88 8.29 -16.60
CA LYS A 306 -20.60 7.85 -15.41
C LYS A 306 -21.95 7.22 -15.76
N GLY A 307 -22.22 6.05 -15.19
CA GLY A 307 -23.46 5.30 -15.37
C GLY A 307 -23.64 4.70 -16.77
N LYS A 308 -22.59 4.67 -17.59
CA LYS A 308 -22.62 4.05 -18.93
C LYS A 308 -21.57 2.95 -19.01
N THR A 309 -21.92 1.88 -19.73
CA THR A 309 -20.99 0.80 -20.01
C THR A 309 -19.83 1.27 -20.88
N LEU A 310 -18.63 0.76 -20.59
CA LEU A 310 -17.41 1.10 -21.32
C LEU A 310 -17.48 0.57 -22.76
N SER A 311 -17.06 1.40 -23.72
CA SER A 311 -16.71 0.98 -25.07
C SER A 311 -15.33 1.54 -25.44
N TYR A 312 -14.35 0.65 -25.63
CA TYR A 312 -12.97 0.96 -25.99
C TYR A 312 -12.47 -0.13 -26.93
N ALA A 313 -11.99 0.24 -28.12
CA ALA A 313 -11.47 -0.71 -29.10
C ALA A 313 -9.97 -0.92 -28.90
N ASP A 314 -9.48 -2.12 -29.22
CA ASP A 314 -8.06 -2.39 -29.48
C ASP A 314 -7.08 -2.06 -28.33
N PHE A 315 -7.41 -2.45 -27.09
CA PHE A 315 -6.38 -2.52 -26.05
C PHE A 315 -5.26 -3.46 -26.51
N LYS A 316 -4.02 -3.00 -26.44
CA LYS A 316 -2.85 -3.87 -26.66
C LYS A 316 -2.49 -4.57 -25.36
N ILE A 317 -2.44 -5.90 -25.39
CA ILE A 317 -2.15 -6.71 -24.22
C ILE A 317 -0.95 -7.62 -24.48
N TRP A 318 0.09 -7.49 -23.66
CA TRP A 318 1.20 -8.44 -23.63
C TRP A 318 1.05 -9.33 -22.42
N LYS A 319 1.00 -10.65 -22.65
CA LYS A 319 1.17 -11.65 -21.60
C LYS A 319 2.63 -12.04 -21.54
N VAL A 320 3.27 -11.84 -20.40
CA VAL A 320 4.66 -12.16 -20.17
C VAL A 320 4.73 -13.21 -19.08
N ASN A 321 5.15 -14.42 -19.44
CA ASN A 321 5.34 -15.51 -18.48
C ASN A 321 6.61 -15.30 -17.67
N SER A 322 6.73 -16.01 -16.55
CA SER A 322 7.96 -16.06 -15.74
C SER A 322 9.22 -16.27 -16.60
N GLY A 323 10.27 -15.51 -16.30
CA GLY A 323 11.52 -15.43 -17.06
C GLY A 323 11.48 -14.42 -18.22
N GLY A 324 10.31 -14.01 -18.69
CA GLY A 324 10.14 -13.01 -19.73
C GLY A 324 10.39 -11.57 -19.27
N THR A 325 10.60 -10.67 -20.23
CA THR A 325 10.87 -9.26 -19.98
C THR A 325 9.93 -8.34 -20.78
N PHE A 326 9.79 -7.10 -20.29
CA PHE A 326 9.00 -6.04 -20.91
C PHE A 326 9.68 -4.68 -20.68
N SER A 327 9.74 -3.81 -21.69
CA SER A 327 10.30 -2.46 -21.49
C SER A 327 9.19 -1.46 -21.18
N LEU A 328 9.26 -0.81 -20.02
CA LEU A 328 8.32 0.24 -19.59
C LEU A 328 8.65 1.62 -20.16
N ARG A 329 9.86 1.83 -20.69
CA ARG A 329 10.25 3.07 -21.37
C ARG A 329 9.94 3.05 -22.86
N ASN A 330 10.05 1.88 -23.49
CA ASN A 330 9.83 1.69 -24.93
C ASN A 330 8.98 0.44 -25.13
N TYR A 331 7.65 0.59 -25.08
CA TYR A 331 6.74 -0.55 -25.19
C TYR A 331 7.02 -1.38 -26.45
N PRO A 332 7.09 -2.73 -26.35
CA PRO A 332 7.36 -3.58 -27.50
C PRO A 332 6.34 -3.35 -28.62
N LYS A 333 6.79 -3.28 -29.88
CA LYS A 333 5.90 -3.07 -31.04
C LYS A 333 5.19 -4.33 -31.54
N GLN A 334 5.50 -5.48 -30.95
CA GLN A 334 5.00 -6.80 -31.33
C GLN A 334 4.78 -7.66 -30.08
N GLY A 335 4.17 -8.84 -30.26
CA GLY A 335 3.92 -9.79 -29.17
C GLY A 335 2.70 -9.44 -28.29
N TYR A 336 1.94 -8.41 -28.65
CA TYR A 336 0.63 -8.17 -28.08
C TYR A 336 -0.47 -8.85 -28.89
N TYR A 337 -1.60 -9.09 -28.24
CA TYR A 337 -2.88 -9.31 -28.88
C TYR A 337 -3.83 -8.15 -28.56
N LEU A 338 -4.87 -8.00 -29.38
CA LEU A 338 -5.89 -6.98 -29.20
C LEU A 338 -7.11 -7.54 -28.48
N ARG A 339 -7.67 -6.74 -27.58
CA ARG A 339 -9.01 -6.97 -27.02
C ARG A 339 -9.78 -5.67 -27.00
N SER A 340 -11.05 -5.75 -27.36
CA SER A 340 -11.98 -4.63 -27.30
C SER A 340 -13.01 -4.87 -26.23
N VAL A 341 -13.48 -3.77 -25.62
CA VAL A 341 -14.70 -3.75 -24.82
C VAL A 341 -15.77 -3.05 -25.66
N ASP A 342 -16.89 -3.72 -25.94
CA ASP A 342 -18.08 -3.08 -26.49
C ASP A 342 -19.25 -3.18 -25.50
N ARG A 343 -19.77 -2.03 -25.06
CA ARG A 343 -20.92 -1.92 -24.16
C ARG A 343 -20.75 -2.79 -22.91
N GLY A 344 -19.56 -2.74 -22.32
CA GLY A 344 -19.20 -3.45 -21.09
C GLY A 344 -18.84 -4.92 -21.27
N LYS A 345 -18.74 -5.42 -22.50
CA LYS A 345 -18.36 -6.82 -22.79
C LYS A 345 -17.03 -6.88 -23.52
N ILE A 346 -16.12 -7.71 -23.01
CA ILE A 346 -14.86 -8.03 -23.69
C ILE A 346 -15.18 -8.97 -24.88
N ASP A 347 -14.62 -8.68 -26.04
CA ASP A 347 -14.87 -9.38 -27.30
C ASP A 347 -14.44 -10.87 -27.32
N ALA A 348 -13.36 -11.20 -26.63
CA ALA A 348 -12.83 -12.55 -26.48
C ALA A 348 -12.15 -12.76 -25.12
N ASN A 349 -11.81 -14.01 -24.77
CA ASN A 349 -11.05 -14.30 -23.55
C ASN A 349 -9.77 -13.46 -23.51
N PRO A 350 -9.57 -12.60 -22.50
CA PRO A 350 -8.46 -11.69 -22.51
C PRO A 350 -7.20 -12.22 -21.80
N TYR A 351 -7.13 -13.49 -21.38
CA TYR A 351 -5.95 -14.08 -20.72
C TYR A 351 -5.13 -15.03 -21.60
#